data_AF-A0AAW7KG36-F1
#
_entry.id   AF-A0AAW7KG36-F1
#
_cell.length_a   1.000
_cell.length_b   1.000
_cell.length_c   1.000
_cell.angle_alpha   90.00
_cell.angle_beta   90.00
_cell.angle_gamma   90.00
#
_symmetry.space_group_name_H-M   'P 1'
#
loop_
_entity.id
_entity.type
_entity.pdbx_description
1 polymer ?
#
loop_
_entity_poly.entity_id
_entity_poly.type
_entity_poly.pdbx_seq_one_letter_code
_entity_poly.pdbx_strand_id
1 'polypeptide(L)'
;VGRVGTRYMTSSTLRFRADHAAAQDAVFSDVSEDLVKEMNFISTKTICNSKDEYLTRPDYGRQFDEENSEIIRKNTTPKAKIQMVVGDGLSSAAIEANIKEVLPAIKQGLNMYNLDFDNVVFVKYCRVPAMDKIGEITDADVVCLLVGEQIGRAS
;
A
#
# COMPACT_ATOMS: atom_id res chain seq x y z
N VAL A 1 -25.16 -20.28 8.34
CA VAL A 1 -24.75 -21.09 7.17
C VAL A 1 -25.47 -22.43 7.26
N GLY A 2 -26.22 -22.82 6.23
CA GLY A 2 -26.97 -24.09 6.17
C GLY A 2 -26.48 -25.00 5.05
N ARG A 3 -26.87 -26.28 5.07
CA ARG A 3 -26.46 -27.31 4.08
C ARG A 3 -27.66 -27.98 3.43
N VAL A 4 -27.48 -28.45 2.20
CA VAL A 4 -28.37 -29.40 1.52
C VAL A 4 -27.54 -30.65 1.22
N GLY A 5 -27.71 -31.71 2.02
CA GLY A 5 -26.84 -32.89 1.98
C GLY A 5 -25.39 -32.56 2.33
N THR A 6 -24.44 -32.98 1.48
CA THR A 6 -23.00 -32.66 1.59
C THR A 6 -22.61 -31.32 0.93
N ARG A 7 -23.59 -30.58 0.37
CA ARG A 7 -23.34 -29.35 -0.40
C ARG A 7 -23.86 -28.12 0.33
N TYR A 8 -23.25 -26.98 0.02
CA TYR A 8 -23.74 -25.67 0.45
C TYR A 8 -25.11 -25.37 -0.18
N MET A 9 -25.94 -24.58 0.52
CA MET A 9 -27.17 -24.03 -0.06
C MET A 9 -26.85 -23.25 -1.35
N THR A 10 -27.75 -23.30 -2.34
CA THR A 10 -27.60 -22.57 -3.60
C THR A 10 -27.41 -21.06 -3.37
N SER A 11 -28.11 -20.49 -2.39
CA SER A 11 -27.94 -19.09 -1.96
C SER A 11 -26.53 -18.80 -1.41
N SER A 12 -25.96 -19.72 -0.61
CA SER A 12 -24.58 -19.59 -0.12
C SER A 12 -23.55 -19.73 -1.24
N THR A 13 -23.82 -20.59 -2.23
CA THR A 13 -22.95 -20.76 -3.42
C THR A 13 -22.99 -19.54 -4.33
N LEU A 14 -24.17 -18.93 -4.53
CA LEU A 14 -24.34 -17.70 -5.30
C LEU A 14 -23.65 -16.52 -4.62
N ARG A 15 -23.82 -16.35 -3.30
CA ARG A 15 -23.14 -15.30 -2.53
C ARG A 15 -21.61 -15.46 -2.59
N PHE A 16 -21.11 -16.68 -2.45
CA PHE A 16 -19.69 -16.98 -2.58
C PHE A 16 -19.10 -16.65 -3.96
N ARG A 17 -19.89 -16.80 -5.04
CA ARG A 17 -19.47 -16.41 -6.40
C ARG A 17 -19.48 -14.89 -6.58
N ALA A 18 -20.48 -14.21 -6.03
CA ALA A 18 -20.54 -12.74 -6.03
C ALA A 18 -19.35 -12.14 -5.25
N ASP A 19 -19.07 -12.67 -4.06
CA ASP A 19 -17.93 -12.23 -3.24
C ASP A 19 -16.59 -12.55 -3.91
N HIS A 20 -16.52 -13.61 -4.73
CA HIS A 20 -15.32 -13.93 -5.49
C HIS A 20 -15.06 -12.96 -6.65
N ALA A 21 -16.11 -12.53 -7.36
CA ALA A 21 -16.00 -11.53 -8.43
C ALA A 21 -15.57 -10.17 -7.86
N ALA A 22 -16.21 -9.72 -6.78
CA ALA A 22 -15.82 -8.48 -6.10
C ALA A 22 -14.39 -8.52 -5.54
N ALA A 23 -13.95 -9.68 -5.04
CA ALA A 23 -12.56 -9.86 -4.60
C ALA A 23 -11.56 -9.84 -5.77
N GLN A 24 -11.94 -10.33 -6.96
CA GLN A 24 -11.09 -10.20 -8.14
C GLN A 24 -10.98 -8.74 -8.59
N ASP A 25 -12.08 -8.01 -8.68
CA ASP A 25 -12.06 -6.60 -9.09
C ASP A 25 -11.27 -5.72 -8.12
N ALA A 26 -11.35 -5.99 -6.81
CA ALA A 26 -10.58 -5.29 -5.80
C ALA A 26 -9.06 -5.58 -5.85
N VAL A 27 -8.64 -6.70 -6.45
CA VAL A 27 -7.20 -6.99 -6.67
C VAL A 27 -6.64 -6.16 -7.82
N PHE A 28 -7.48 -5.74 -8.78
CA PHE A 28 -7.07 -4.93 -9.93
C PHE A 28 -7.27 -3.43 -9.75
N SER A 29 -7.87 -2.97 -8.66
CA SER A 29 -8.01 -1.53 -8.41
C SER A 29 -6.69 -0.90 -8.00
N ASP A 30 -6.49 0.35 -8.41
CA ASP A 30 -5.38 1.21 -8.00
C ASP A 30 -5.88 2.23 -6.97
N VAL A 31 -4.97 2.74 -6.15
CA VAL A 31 -5.27 3.88 -5.27
C VAL A 31 -5.48 5.12 -6.14
N SER A 32 -6.56 5.86 -5.85
CA SER A 32 -6.90 7.10 -6.54
C SER A 32 -5.77 8.13 -6.46
N GLU A 33 -5.41 8.69 -7.61
CA GLU A 33 -4.46 9.81 -7.67
C GLU A 33 -4.94 11.04 -6.89
N ASP A 34 -6.25 11.21 -6.74
CA ASP A 34 -6.83 12.32 -5.99
C ASP A 34 -6.52 12.18 -4.50
N LEU A 35 -6.51 10.96 -3.96
CA LEU A 35 -6.12 10.71 -2.58
C LEU A 35 -4.64 11.05 -2.35
N VAL A 36 -3.78 10.64 -3.28
CA VAL A 36 -2.33 10.92 -3.22
C VAL A 36 -2.08 12.43 -3.23
N LYS A 37 -2.81 13.18 -4.05
CA LYS A 37 -2.74 14.65 -4.12
C LYS A 37 -3.32 15.33 -2.89
N GLU A 38 -4.51 14.90 -2.43
CA GLU A 38 -5.20 15.46 -1.26
C GLU A 38 -4.34 15.31 0.01
N MET A 39 -3.69 14.16 0.16
CA MET A 39 -2.80 13.88 1.29
C MET A 39 -1.37 14.44 1.11
N ASN A 40 -1.10 15.09 -0.03
CA ASN A 40 0.20 15.64 -0.38
C ASN A 40 1.35 14.62 -0.30
N PHE A 41 1.11 13.39 -0.76
CA PHE A 41 2.13 12.35 -0.80
C PHE A 41 3.09 12.53 -1.98
N ILE A 42 4.33 12.11 -1.77
CA ILE A 42 5.32 12.03 -2.84
C ILE A 42 5.00 10.77 -3.66
N SER A 43 4.36 10.97 -4.81
CA SER A 43 3.97 9.88 -5.69
C SER A 43 5.19 9.25 -6.36
N THR A 44 5.37 7.95 -6.17
CA THR A 44 6.43 7.15 -6.78
C THR A 44 5.87 5.80 -7.22
N LYS A 45 6.58 5.10 -8.10
CA LYS A 45 6.26 3.74 -8.53
C LYS A 45 7.49 2.86 -8.50
N THR A 46 7.29 1.57 -8.32
CA THR A 46 8.34 0.58 -8.57
C THR A 46 8.56 0.41 -10.08
N ILE A 47 9.52 -0.45 -10.47
CA ILE A 47 9.78 -0.74 -11.89
C ILE A 47 8.64 -1.51 -12.59
N CYS A 48 7.59 -1.89 -11.86
CA CYS A 48 6.38 -2.47 -12.45
C CYS A 48 5.65 -1.44 -13.33
N ASN A 49 5.29 -1.84 -14.55
CA ASN A 49 4.56 -1.02 -15.51
C ASN A 49 3.04 -1.28 -15.46
N SER A 50 2.63 -2.45 -14.98
CA SER A 50 1.23 -2.86 -14.89
C SER A 50 0.94 -3.71 -13.66
N LYS A 51 -0.34 -3.83 -13.31
CA LYS A 51 -0.80 -4.72 -12.23
C LYS A 51 -0.49 -6.19 -12.54
N ASP A 52 -0.59 -6.61 -13.80
CA ASP A 52 -0.23 -7.96 -14.23
C ASP A 52 1.24 -8.26 -13.97
N GLU A 53 2.12 -7.31 -14.28
CA GLU A 53 3.55 -7.42 -13.98
C GLU A 53 3.78 -7.45 -12.47
N TYR A 54 3.08 -6.63 -11.69
CA TYR A 54 3.17 -6.65 -10.22
C TYR A 54 2.75 -7.98 -9.59
N LEU A 55 1.75 -8.66 -10.16
CA LEU A 55 1.28 -9.96 -9.69
C LEU A 55 2.22 -11.11 -10.08
N THR A 56 2.85 -11.02 -11.26
CA THR A 56 3.71 -12.08 -11.82
C THR A 56 5.19 -11.92 -11.50
N ARG A 57 5.66 -10.69 -11.22
CA ARG A 57 7.06 -10.32 -10.97
C ARG A 57 7.23 -9.69 -9.59
N PRO A 58 7.26 -10.50 -8.52
CA PRO A 58 7.43 -9.99 -7.15
C PRO A 58 8.82 -9.36 -6.92
N ASP A 59 9.79 -9.60 -7.80
CA ASP A 59 11.11 -8.98 -7.81
C ASP A 59 11.07 -7.50 -8.26
N TYR A 60 10.14 -7.15 -9.14
CA TYR A 60 9.99 -5.79 -9.67
C TYR A 60 9.32 -4.86 -8.66
N GLY A 61 8.34 -5.35 -7.92
CA GLY A 61 7.68 -4.58 -6.85
C GLY A 61 8.57 -4.25 -5.65
N ARG A 62 9.87 -4.57 -5.69
CA ARG A 62 10.87 -4.28 -4.65
C ARG A 62 11.90 -3.23 -5.10
N GLN A 63 11.86 -2.80 -6.35
CA GLN A 63 12.90 -1.97 -6.97
C GLN A 63 12.31 -0.68 -7.53
N PHE A 64 13.12 0.37 -7.53
CA PHE A 64 12.80 1.67 -8.13
C PHE A 64 13.74 1.91 -9.30
N ASP A 65 13.24 2.57 -10.35
CA ASP A 65 14.10 3.11 -11.39
C ASP A 65 14.85 4.36 -10.88
N GLU A 66 15.77 4.87 -11.68
CA GLU A 66 16.57 6.04 -11.30
C GLU A 66 15.70 7.29 -11.12
N GLU A 67 14.67 7.46 -11.96
CA GLU A 67 13.75 8.59 -11.89
C GLU A 67 13.01 8.64 -10.55
N ASN A 68 12.39 7.53 -10.15
CA ASN A 68 11.69 7.43 -8.87
C ASN A 68 12.65 7.52 -7.69
N SER A 69 13.87 6.97 -7.83
CA SER A 69 14.91 7.10 -6.81
C SER A 69 15.32 8.56 -6.60
N GLU A 70 15.44 9.35 -7.67
CA GLU A 70 15.70 10.79 -7.57
C GLU A 70 14.53 11.57 -6.98
N ILE A 71 13.29 11.22 -7.33
CA ILE A 71 12.09 11.85 -6.75
C ILE A 71 12.09 11.67 -5.23
N ILE A 72 12.34 10.44 -4.76
CA ILE A 72 12.45 10.16 -3.32
C ILE A 72 13.57 11.02 -2.72
N ARG A 73 14.77 11.00 -3.30
CA ARG A 73 15.93 11.72 -2.77
C ARG A 73 15.72 13.24 -2.67
N LYS A 74 15.03 13.85 -3.64
CA LYS A 74 14.80 15.30 -3.70
C LYS A 74 13.68 15.78 -2.77
N ASN A 75 12.69 14.92 -2.52
CA ASN A 75 11.48 15.31 -1.80
C ASN A 75 11.41 14.75 -0.37
N THR A 76 12.36 13.90 0.04
CA THR A 76 12.45 13.40 1.42
C THR A 76 13.53 14.13 2.20
N THR A 77 13.44 14.04 3.53
CA THR A 77 14.47 14.60 4.42
C THR A 77 15.60 13.59 4.57
N PRO A 78 16.85 13.91 4.20
CA PRO A 78 17.98 13.03 4.42
C PRO A 78 18.18 12.75 5.91
N LYS A 79 18.48 11.51 6.28
CA LYS A 79 18.72 11.10 7.66
C LYS A 79 17.54 11.38 8.60
N ALA A 80 16.33 11.19 8.09
CA ALA A 80 15.13 11.29 8.90
C ALA A 80 15.11 10.19 9.97
N LYS A 81 14.70 10.50 11.20
CA LYS A 81 14.49 9.47 12.24
C LYS A 81 13.40 8.48 11.82
N ILE A 82 12.36 8.97 11.15
CA ILE A 82 11.24 8.16 10.66
C ILE A 82 10.94 8.59 9.23
N GLN A 83 11.05 7.66 8.29
CA GLN A 83 10.54 7.80 6.93
C GLN A 83 9.22 7.04 6.82
N MET A 84 8.12 7.77 6.63
CA MET A 84 6.79 7.19 6.44
C MET A 84 6.55 6.84 4.98
N VAL A 85 6.05 5.64 4.71
CA VAL A 85 5.80 5.10 3.37
C VAL A 85 4.40 4.49 3.32
N VAL A 86 3.66 4.77 2.25
CA VAL A 86 2.35 4.19 1.97
C VAL A 86 2.42 3.43 0.65
N GLY A 87 2.04 2.17 0.64
CA GLY A 87 2.02 1.32 -0.55
C GLY A 87 0.61 0.84 -0.87
N ASP A 88 0.22 0.87 -2.14
CA ASP A 88 -1.05 0.29 -2.62
C ASP A 88 -1.16 -1.22 -2.32
N GLY A 89 -0.06 -1.95 -2.45
CA GLY A 89 0.02 -3.37 -2.13
C GLY A 89 -0.94 -4.22 -2.96
N LEU A 90 -1.50 -5.24 -2.30
CA LEU A 90 -2.50 -6.15 -2.90
C LEU A 90 -3.94 -5.69 -2.65
N SER A 91 -4.15 -4.61 -1.90
CA SER A 91 -5.47 -4.04 -1.65
C SER A 91 -5.42 -2.52 -1.57
N SER A 92 -5.70 -1.87 -2.71
CA SER A 92 -5.81 -0.41 -2.79
C SER A 92 -6.96 0.13 -1.93
N ALA A 93 -8.07 -0.61 -1.85
CA ALA A 93 -9.23 -0.23 -1.05
C ALA A 93 -8.92 -0.12 0.46
N ALA A 94 -8.03 -0.98 0.98
CA ALA A 94 -7.61 -0.92 2.38
C ALA A 94 -6.87 0.39 2.68
N ILE A 95 -6.05 0.88 1.75
CA ILE A 95 -5.37 2.16 1.90
C ILE A 95 -6.39 3.31 1.83
N GLU A 96 -7.24 3.34 0.81
CA GLU A 96 -8.21 4.43 0.62
C GLU A 96 -9.16 4.60 1.82
N ALA A 97 -9.62 3.49 2.40
CA ALA A 97 -10.55 3.51 3.51
C ALA A 97 -9.93 4.00 4.83
N ASN A 98 -8.63 3.72 5.06
CA ASN A 98 -8.03 3.87 6.39
C ASN A 98 -6.98 4.98 6.47
N ILE A 99 -6.32 5.33 5.36
CA ILE A 99 -5.09 6.13 5.42
C ILE A 99 -5.33 7.56 5.95
N LYS A 100 -6.51 8.15 5.66
CA LYS A 100 -6.89 9.49 6.13
C LYS A 100 -7.03 9.59 7.64
N GLU A 101 -7.37 8.49 8.31
CA GLU A 101 -7.53 8.44 9.76
C GLU A 101 -6.25 7.96 10.46
N VAL A 102 -5.60 6.94 9.88
CA VAL A 102 -4.42 6.29 10.46
C VAL A 102 -3.20 7.20 10.48
N LEU A 103 -2.90 7.91 9.38
CA LEU A 103 -1.71 8.77 9.31
C LEU A 103 -1.70 9.90 10.35
N PRO A 104 -2.78 10.69 10.49
CA PRO A 104 -2.83 11.73 11.52
C PRO A 104 -2.73 11.17 12.94
N ALA A 105 -3.36 10.02 13.20
CA ALA A 105 -3.26 9.36 14.51
C ALA A 105 -1.83 8.92 14.85
N ILE A 106 -1.11 8.34 13.87
CA ILE A 106 0.30 8.00 14.03
C ILE A 106 1.15 9.27 14.23
N LYS A 107 0.93 10.33 13.43
CA LYS A 107 1.65 11.60 13.57
C LYS A 107 1.45 12.20 14.95
N GLN A 108 0.22 12.22 15.45
CA GLN A 108 -0.09 12.68 16.81
C GLN A 108 0.63 11.84 17.88
N GLY A 109 0.62 10.52 17.77
CA GLY A 109 1.29 9.63 18.71
C GLY A 109 2.80 9.82 18.73
N LEU A 110 3.44 9.99 17.57
CA LEU A 110 4.87 10.23 17.46
C LEU A 110 5.28 11.60 18.02
N ASN A 111 4.45 12.62 17.80
CA ASN A 111 4.71 13.97 18.33
C ASN A 111 4.78 14.01 19.86
N MET A 112 4.07 13.11 20.56
CA MET A 112 4.18 12.97 22.03
C MET A 112 5.59 12.56 22.49
N TYR A 113 6.39 11.97 21.60
CA TYR A 113 7.77 11.55 21.85
C TYR A 113 8.81 12.48 21.17
N ASN A 114 8.40 13.66 20.69
CA ASN A 114 9.23 14.56 19.87
C ASN A 114 9.81 13.87 18.62
N LEU A 115 9.04 12.96 18.03
CA LEU A 115 9.32 12.33 16.74
C LEU A 115 8.29 12.83 15.74
N ASP A 116 8.74 13.10 14.52
CA ASP A 116 7.86 13.59 13.46
C ASP A 116 8.23 13.01 12.10
N PHE A 117 7.29 13.10 11.16
CA PHE A 117 7.48 12.79 9.75
C PHE A 117 6.64 13.75 8.89
N ASP A 118 7.27 14.32 7.87
CA ASP A 118 6.61 15.32 6.99
C ASP A 118 6.44 14.84 5.56
N ASN A 119 7.43 14.12 5.05
CA ASN A 119 7.50 13.75 3.64
C ASN A 119 7.08 12.28 3.48
N VAL A 120 5.77 12.05 3.38
CA VAL A 120 5.22 10.69 3.18
C VAL A 120 5.40 10.27 1.72
N VAL A 121 6.06 9.14 1.50
CA VAL A 121 6.26 8.57 0.15
C VAL A 121 5.13 7.60 -0.16
N PHE A 122 4.41 7.82 -1.26
CA PHE A 122 3.47 6.86 -1.80
C PHE A 122 4.16 6.01 -2.87
N VAL A 123 4.05 4.68 -2.78
CA VAL A 123 4.65 3.72 -3.70
C VAL A 123 3.55 2.93 -4.40
N LYS A 124 3.41 3.13 -5.70
CA LYS A 124 2.58 2.28 -6.56
C LYS A 124 3.29 0.96 -6.87
N TYR A 125 2.53 -0.13 -6.91
CA TYR A 125 3.02 -1.50 -7.05
C TYR A 125 4.03 -1.87 -5.96
N CYS A 126 3.71 -1.51 -4.72
CA CYS A 126 4.60 -1.69 -3.57
C CYS A 126 4.62 -3.13 -3.06
N ARG A 127 5.81 -3.66 -2.76
CA ARG A 127 6.01 -4.83 -1.89
C ARG A 127 6.77 -4.41 -0.65
N VAL A 128 6.63 -5.18 0.43
CA VAL A 128 7.33 -4.92 1.70
C VAL A 128 8.83 -4.64 1.50
N PRO A 129 9.61 -5.42 0.73
CA PRO A 129 11.05 -5.15 0.56
C PRO A 129 11.39 -3.86 -0.20
N ALA A 130 10.42 -3.16 -0.79
CA ALA A 130 10.67 -1.83 -1.36
C ALA A 130 11.09 -0.82 -0.27
N MET A 131 10.70 -1.06 0.99
CA MET A 131 11.09 -0.21 2.13
C MET A 131 12.61 -0.20 2.35
N ASP A 132 13.30 -1.30 2.04
CA ASP A 132 14.76 -1.41 2.19
C ASP A 132 15.44 -0.40 1.27
N LYS A 133 14.97 -0.30 0.02
CA LYS A 133 15.51 0.63 -0.95
C LYS A 133 15.23 2.09 -0.59
N ILE A 134 14.06 2.37 -0.03
CA ILE A 134 13.73 3.70 0.48
C ILE A 134 14.64 4.07 1.66
N GLY A 135 14.89 3.12 2.57
CA GLY A 135 15.84 3.28 3.67
C GLY A 135 17.23 3.63 3.16
N GLU A 136 17.74 2.93 2.17
CA GLU A 136 19.05 3.23 1.53
C GLU A 136 19.09 4.63 0.89
N ILE A 137 18.00 5.05 0.22
CA ILE A 137 17.95 6.34 -0.48
C ILE A 137 17.89 7.50 0.52
N THR A 138 17.11 7.34 1.59
CA THR A 138 16.82 8.39 2.56
C THR A 138 17.80 8.42 3.73
N ASP A 139 18.54 7.32 3.96
CA ASP A 139 19.41 7.10 5.12
C ASP A 139 18.64 7.24 6.45
N ALA A 140 17.37 6.83 6.45
CA ALA A 140 16.50 6.97 7.61
C ALA A 140 16.80 5.93 8.71
N ASP A 141 16.68 6.34 9.98
CA ASP A 141 16.89 5.41 11.12
C ASP A 141 15.82 4.30 11.14
N VAL A 142 14.58 4.66 10.80
CA VAL A 142 13.43 3.76 10.75
C VAL A 142 12.58 4.08 9.52
N VAL A 143 12.18 3.04 8.79
CA VAL A 143 11.18 3.13 7.71
C VAL A 143 9.90 2.45 8.17
N CYS A 144 8.78 3.19 8.15
CA CYS A 144 7.46 2.66 8.47
C CYS A 144 6.64 2.53 7.19
N LEU A 145 6.30 1.29 6.81
CA LEU A 145 5.48 1.00 5.64
C LEU A 145 4.05 0.65 6.04
N LEU A 146 3.08 1.43 5.56
CA LEU A 146 1.66 1.10 5.56
C LEU A 146 1.30 0.52 4.19
N VAL A 147 0.99 -0.77 4.12
CA VAL A 147 0.71 -1.46 2.85
C VAL A 147 -0.59 -2.24 2.93
N GLY A 148 -1.40 -2.17 1.87
CA GLY A 148 -2.61 -2.96 1.74
C GLY A 148 -2.28 -4.46 1.62
N GLU A 149 -2.62 -5.24 2.64
CA GLU A 149 -2.50 -6.70 2.57
C GLU A 149 -3.56 -7.32 1.65
N GLN A 150 -3.27 -8.52 1.15
CA GLN A 150 -4.21 -9.27 0.32
C GLN A 150 -5.50 -9.48 1.11
N ILE A 151 -6.64 -9.10 0.50
CA ILE A 151 -7.95 -9.29 1.12
C ILE A 151 -8.19 -10.80 1.29
N GLY A 152 -7.95 -11.29 2.50
CA GLY A 152 -8.50 -12.57 2.94
C GLY A 152 -10.01 -12.45 2.94
N ARG A 153 -10.71 -13.45 2.39
CA ARG A 153 -12.17 -13.41 2.27
C ARG A 153 -12.84 -13.01 3.60
N ALA A 154 -13.72 -12.03 3.48
CA ALA A 154 -14.65 -11.50 4.48
C ALA A 154 -14.05 -10.62 5.58
N SER A 155 -14.41 -9.35 5.50
CA SER A 155 -14.83 -8.52 6.63
C SER A 155 -15.91 -7.57 6.14
#